data_AF-R9MK09-F1
#
_entry.id   AF-R9MK09-F1
#
_cell.length_a   1.000
_cell.length_b   1.000
_cell.length_c   1.000
_cell.angle_alpha   90.00
_cell.angle_beta   90.00
_cell.angle_gamma   90.00
#
_symmetry.space_group_name_H-M   'P 1'
#
loop_
_entity.id
_entity.type
_entity.pdbx_description
1 polymer ?
#
loop_
_entity_poly.entity_id
_entity_poly.type
_entity_poly.pdbx_seq_one_letter_code
_entity_poly.pdbx_strand_id
1 'polypeptide(L)' 'MKTELTEFMETLKSNRKNLTAQQYRTIKGQALKGSVCDARKGLYKVLKRRCG' A
#
# COMPACT_ATOMS: atom_id res chain seq x y z
N MET A 1 -10.11 -10.50 15.31
CA MET A 1 -8.85 -9.72 15.30
C MET A 1 -8.45 -9.53 13.85
N LYS A 2 -8.36 -8.30 13.33
CA LYS A 2 -7.86 -8.07 11.96
C LYS A 2 -6.34 -8.23 11.98
N THR A 3 -5.78 -8.89 10.97
CA THR A 3 -4.33 -9.01 10.83
C THR A 3 -3.75 -7.73 10.25
N GLU A 4 -2.49 -7.40 10.58
CA GLU A 4 -1.80 -6.22 10.05
C GLU A 4 -1.86 -6.16 8.52
N LEU A 5 -1.75 -7.32 7.86
CA LEU A 5 -1.90 -7.45 6.42
C LEU A 5 -3.30 -7.05 5.94
N THR A 6 -4.35 -7.49 6.64
CA THR A 6 -5.74 -7.16 6.29
C THR A 6 -6.00 -5.66 6.39
N GLU A 7 -5.55 -5.03 7.47
CA GLU A 7 -5.68 -3.58 7.68
C GLU A 7 -4.90 -2.78 6.62
N PHE A 8 -3.72 -3.25 6.27
CA PHE A 8 -2.93 -2.66 5.19
C PHE A 8 -3.63 -2.78 3.83
N MET A 9 -4.23 -3.94 3.51
CA MET A 9 -4.93 -4.15 2.24
C MET A 9 -6.13 -3.21 2.09
N GLU A 10 -6.90 -2.98 3.16
CA GLU A 10 -8.00 -2.01 3.15
C GLU A 10 -7.48 -0.58 2.92
N THR A 11 -6.38 -0.21 3.59
CA THR A 11 -5.72 1.10 3.39
C THR A 11 -5.21 1.26 1.95
N LEU A 12 -4.62 0.21 1.37
CA LEU A 12 -4.14 0.23 0.00
C LEU A 12 -5.29 0.36 -1.01
N LYS A 13 -6.41 -0.31 -0.74
CA LYS A 13 -7.62 -0.27 -1.58
C LYS A 13 -8.28 1.11 -1.55
N SER A 14 -8.40 1.75 -0.38
CA SER A 14 -8.96 3.09 -0.25
C SER A 14 -8.14 4.15 -1.01
N ASN A 15 -6.83 3.93 -1.14
CA ASN A 15 -5.92 4.80 -1.87
C ASN A 15 -5.77 4.47 -3.37
N ARG A 16 -6.53 3.51 -3.91
CA ARG A 16 -6.38 3.04 -5.30
C ARG A 16 -6.42 4.16 -6.34
N LYS A 17 -7.29 5.15 -6.15
CA LYS A 17 -7.44 6.30 -7.06
C LYS A 17 -6.18 7.18 -7.15
N ASN A 18 -5.34 7.15 -6.11
CA ASN A 18 -4.11 7.94 -6.02
C ASN A 18 -2.88 7.17 -6.51
N LEU A 19 -3.05 5.94 -7.00
CA LEU A 19 -1.96 5.03 -7.38
C LEU A 19 -2.07 4.64 -8.86
N THR A 20 -0.94 4.54 -9.55
CA THR A 20 -0.94 3.87 -10.86
C THR A 20 -1.18 2.38 -10.66
N ALA A 21 -1.66 1.69 -11.69
CA ALA A 21 -1.87 0.24 -11.65
C ALA A 21 -0.58 -0.50 -11.25
N GLN A 22 0.58 -0.03 -11.72
CA GLN A 22 1.87 -0.60 -11.39
C GLN A 22 2.23 -0.38 -9.91
N GLN A 23 2.11 0.85 -9.40
CA GLN A 23 2.40 1.15 -7.99
C GLN A 23 1.54 0.32 -7.04
N TYR A 24 0.24 0.21 -7.34
CA TYR A 24 -0.69 -0.60 -6.58
C TYR A 24 -0.28 -2.08 -6.55
N ARG A 25 0.06 -2.67 -7.71
CA ARG A 25 0.49 -4.07 -7.81
C ARG A 25 1.80 -4.32 -7.05
N THR A 26 2.78 -3.43 -7.18
CA THR A 26 4.07 -3.54 -6.48
C THR A 26 3.90 -3.50 -4.96
N ILE A 27 3.18 -2.49 -4.45
CA ILE A 27 2.96 -2.31 -3.01
C ILE A 27 2.13 -3.47 -2.44
N LYS A 28 1.11 -3.95 -3.18
CA LYS A 28 0.35 -5.15 -2.81
C LYS A 28 1.25 -6.38 -2.73
N GLY A 29 2.13 -6.57 -3.71
CA GLY A 29 3.06 -7.70 -3.75
C GLY A 29 4.06 -7.69 -2.59
N GLN A 30 4.55 -6.51 -2.19
CA GLN A 30 5.44 -6.37 -1.03
C GLN A 30 4.76 -6.78 0.28
N ALA A 31 3.51 -6.36 0.48
CA ALA A 31 2.74 -6.75 1.66
C ALA A 31 2.43 -8.25 1.70
N LEU A 32 2.07 -8.85 0.55
CA LEU A 32 1.81 -10.29 0.45
C LEU A 32 3.05 -11.16 0.69
N LYS A 33 4.24 -10.66 0.37
CA LYS A 33 5.51 -11.33 0.68
C LYS A 33 5.93 -11.24 2.16
N GLY A 34 5.14 -10.57 3.01
CA GLY A 34 5.38 -10.48 4.45
C GLY A 34 6.05 -9.19 4.92
N SER A 35 6.41 -8.26 4.02
CA SER A 35 6.98 -6.95 4.39
C SER A 35 5.91 -5.86 4.42
N VAL A 36 4.91 -6.00 5.29
CA VAL A 36 3.81 -5.01 5.43
C VAL A 36 4.35 -3.63 5.84
N CYS A 37 5.33 -3.58 6.74
CA CYS A 37 5.95 -2.34 7.19
C CYS A 37 6.63 -1.58 6.03
N ASP A 38 7.38 -2.28 5.17
CA ASP A 38 8.04 -1.65 4.03
C ASP A 38 7.05 -1.27 2.92
N ALA A 39 6.01 -2.08 2.71
CA ALA A 39 4.90 -1.73 1.82
C ALA A 39 4.19 -0.45 2.29
N ARG A 40 4.03 -0.26 3.61
CA ARG A 40 3.46 0.96 4.21
C ARG A 40 4.33 2.18 3.97
N LYS A 41 5.65 2.07 4.15
CA LYS A 41 6.60 3.15 3.79
C LYS A 41 6.52 3.50 2.31
N GLY A 42 6.44 2.48 1.44
CA GLY A 42 6.27 2.64 -0.01
C GLY A 42 5.00 3.39 -0.36
N LEU A 43 3.87 3.01 0.23
CA LEU A 43 2.58 3.69 0.04
C LEU A 43 2.65 5.16 0.47
N TYR A 44 3.17 5.45 1.66
CA TYR A 44 3.30 6.82 2.18
C TYR A 44 4.15 7.69 1.25
N LYS A 45 5.28 7.17 0.76
CA LYS A 45 6.17 7.89 -0.17
C LYS A 45 5.49 8.21 -1.49
N VAL A 46 4.68 7.29 -2.03
CA VAL A 46 3.93 7.53 -3.27
C VAL A 46 2.83 8.56 -3.04
N LEU A 47 2.05 8.43 -1.98
CA LEU A 47 0.96 9.38 -1.66
C LEU A 47 1.49 10.79 -1.42
N LYS A 48 2.59 10.94 -0.66
CA LYS A 48 3.24 12.24 -0.44
C LYS A 48 3.68 12.93 -1.73
N ARG A 49 4.07 12.18 -2.76
CA ARG A 49 4.49 12.73 -4.06
C ARG A 49 3.34 13.08 -5.00
N ARG A 50 2.17 12.44 -4.84
CA ARG A 50 1.05 12.58 -5.78
C ARG A 50 -0.11 13.40 -5.22
N CYS A 51 -0.21 13.51 -3.91
CA CYS A 51 -1.28 14.22 -3.20
C CYS A 51 -0.76 15.32 -2.27
N GLY A 52 0.56 15.47 -2.15
CA GLY A 52 1.21 16.56 -1.42
C GLY A 52 1.66 17.66 -2.34
#